data_AF-A0A974VUH7-F1
#
_entry.id   AF-A0A974VUH7-F1
#
_cell.length_a   1.000
_cell.length_b   1.000
_cell.length_c   1.000
_cell.angle_alpha   90.00
_cell.angle_beta   90.00
_cell.angle_gamma   90.00
#
_symmetry.space_group_name_H-M   'P 1'
#
loop_
_entity.id
_entity.type
_entity.pdbx_description
1 polymer ?
#
loop_
_entity_poly.entity_id
_entity_poly.type
_entity_poly.pdbx_seq_one_letter_code
_entity_poly.pdbx_strand_id
1 'polypeptide(L)'
;MKKTRAAWSAERLEQWRLIRASGESRYIWSHGVLRWGGFMFCFSMALHQYSRYGDLFSSEGNLPFRLIFGAAIWVFVGYLYGRSQWRRNEREFAEQTRRV
;
A
#
# COMPACT_ATOMS: atom_id res chain seq x y z
N MET A 1 -15.47 18.72 -15.37
CA MET A 1 -15.38 19.47 -14.09
C MET A 1 -14.02 19.23 -13.46
N LYS A 2 -13.13 20.24 -13.43
CA LYS A 2 -11.89 20.16 -12.62
C LYS A 2 -12.30 20.29 -11.16
N LYS A 3 -12.29 19.20 -10.38
CA LYS A 3 -12.48 19.28 -8.92
C LYS A 3 -11.37 20.15 -8.36
N THR A 4 -11.71 21.33 -7.84
CA THR A 4 -10.80 22.18 -7.08
C THR A 4 -10.37 21.37 -5.86
N ARG A 5 -9.15 20.80 -5.87
CA ARG A 5 -8.62 20.08 -4.71
C ARG A 5 -8.56 21.08 -3.55
N ALA A 6 -9.23 20.76 -2.46
CA ALA A 6 -9.21 21.56 -1.24
C ALA A 6 -7.74 21.76 -0.79
N ALA A 7 -7.44 22.96 -0.28
CA ALA A 7 -6.15 23.22 0.36
C ALA A 7 -5.94 22.22 1.50
N TRP A 8 -4.72 21.69 1.63
CA TRP A 8 -4.40 20.83 2.76
C TRP A 8 -4.42 21.66 4.05
N SER A 9 -4.90 21.08 5.15
CA SER A 9 -4.75 21.69 6.47
C SER A 9 -3.27 21.79 6.85
N ALA A 10 -2.91 22.75 7.70
CA ALA A 10 -1.54 22.90 8.21
C ALA A 10 -1.05 21.60 8.87
N GLU A 11 -1.91 20.91 9.61
CA GLU A 11 -1.62 19.61 10.21
C GLU A 11 -1.24 18.54 9.19
N ARG A 12 -1.95 18.48 8.05
CA ARG A 12 -1.67 17.50 6.99
C ARG A 12 -0.33 17.78 6.30
N LEU A 13 0.03 19.06 6.14
CA LEU A 13 1.33 19.46 5.60
C LEU A 13 2.47 19.07 6.54
N GLU A 14 2.31 19.31 7.84
CA GLU A 14 3.28 18.93 8.89
C GLU A 14 3.47 17.41 8.92
N GLN A 15 2.37 16.65 8.94
CA GLN A 15 2.41 15.18 8.89
C GLN A 15 3.12 14.66 7.64
N TRP A 16 2.84 15.24 6.47
CA TRP A 16 3.53 14.83 5.25
C TRP A 16 5.02 15.17 5.30
N ARG A 17 5.42 16.31 5.88
CA ARG A 17 6.85 16.64 6.08
C ARG A 17 7.55 15.59 6.95
N LEU A 18 6.94 15.17 8.05
CA LEU A 18 7.49 14.13 8.93
C LEU A 18 7.62 12.77 8.21
N ILE A 19 6.59 12.38 7.46
CA ILE A 19 6.61 11.15 6.65
C ILE A 19 7.68 11.25 5.56
N ARG A 20 7.81 12.41 4.91
CA ARG A 20 8.81 12.67 3.87
C ARG A 20 10.24 12.54 4.41
N ALA A 21 10.49 13.07 5.60
CA ALA A 21 11.78 12.96 6.28
C ALA A 21 12.21 11.51 6.56
N SER A 22 11.25 10.59 6.69
CA SER A 22 11.52 9.16 6.89
C SER A 22 11.97 8.41 5.62
N GLY A 23 11.82 9.03 4.45
CA GLY A 23 12.29 8.53 3.16
C GLY A 23 11.25 7.74 2.34
N GLU A 24 11.39 7.81 1.00
CA GLU A 24 10.48 7.16 0.04
C GLU A 24 10.44 5.64 0.24
N SER A 25 11.60 4.99 0.34
CA SER A 25 11.68 3.54 0.49
C SER A 25 10.97 3.06 1.74
N ARG A 26 11.16 3.73 2.89
CA ARG A 26 10.51 3.36 4.16
C ARG A 26 9.00 3.50 4.06
N TYR A 27 8.50 4.55 3.41
CA TYR A 27 7.06 4.71 3.16
C TYR A 27 6.52 3.60 2.25
N ILE A 28 7.19 3.29 1.15
CA ILE A 28 6.72 2.25 0.22
C ILE A 28 6.66 0.88 0.92
N TRP A 29 7.69 0.50 1.66
CA TRP A 29 7.72 -0.78 2.37
C TRP A 29 6.71 -0.85 3.52
N SER A 30 6.56 0.20 4.32
CA SER A 30 5.62 0.19 5.45
C SER A 30 4.17 0.39 5.02
N HIS A 31 3.87 1.44 4.27
CA HIS A 31 2.51 1.82 3.87
C HIS A 31 2.01 1.03 2.66
N GLY A 32 2.88 0.80 1.68
CA GLY A 32 2.54 0.07 0.46
C GLY A 32 2.59 -1.45 0.66
N VAL A 33 3.74 -1.98 1.07
CA VAL A 33 3.95 -3.43 1.15
C VAL A 33 3.37 -4.02 2.43
N LEU A 34 3.78 -3.59 3.63
CA LEU A 34 3.31 -4.21 4.87
C LEU A 34 1.82 -3.97 5.10
N ARG A 35 1.39 -2.70 5.07
CA ARG A 35 0.03 -2.34 5.48
C ARG A 35 -1.01 -2.71 4.43
N TRP A 36 -0.74 -2.44 3.14
CA TRP A 36 -1.70 -2.76 2.08
C TRP A 36 -1.44 -4.12 1.44
N GLY A 37 -0.21 -4.38 0.98
CA GLY A 37 0.18 -5.66 0.38
C GLY A 37 0.03 -6.84 1.34
N GLY A 38 0.45 -6.70 2.60
CA GLY A 38 0.31 -7.73 3.62
C GLY A 38 -1.14 -8.02 3.96
N PHE A 39 -1.97 -6.98 4.12
CA PHE A 39 -3.41 -7.15 4.33
C PHE A 39 -4.08 -7.88 3.15
N MET A 40 -3.77 -7.49 1.92
CA MET A 40 -4.32 -8.14 0.72
C MET A 40 -3.79 -9.56 0.53
N PHE A 41 -2.54 -9.84 0.88
CA PHE A 41 -1.99 -11.19 0.90
C PHE A 41 -2.77 -12.08 1.86
N CYS A 42 -2.95 -11.66 3.12
CA CYS A 42 -3.72 -12.42 4.10
C CYS A 42 -5.18 -12.59 3.67
N PHE A 43 -5.81 -11.54 3.14
CA PHE A 43 -7.19 -11.58 2.67
C PHE A 43 -7.38 -12.54 1.48
N SER A 44 -6.52 -12.45 0.47
CA SER A 44 -6.59 -13.31 -0.72
C SER A 44 -6.29 -14.77 -0.39
N MET A 45 -5.33 -15.02 0.51
CA MET A 45 -5.06 -16.35 1.05
C MET A 45 -6.27 -16.91 1.78
N ALA A 46 -6.83 -16.17 2.74
CA ALA A 46 -8.00 -16.61 3.50
C ALA A 46 -9.20 -16.88 2.58
N LEU A 47 -9.45 -16.01 1.60
CA LEU A 47 -10.54 -16.17 0.64
C LEU A 47 -10.37 -17.41 -0.24
N HIS A 48 -9.17 -17.61 -0.80
CA HIS A 48 -8.87 -18.78 -1.64
C HIS A 48 -9.02 -20.07 -0.86
N GLN A 49 -8.50 -20.07 0.37
CA GLN A 49 -8.50 -21.22 1.26
C GLN A 49 -9.93 -21.59 1.69
N TYR A 50 -10.73 -20.61 2.11
CA TYR A 50 -12.15 -20.78 2.42
C TYR A 50 -12.96 -21.26 1.20
N SER A 51 -12.73 -20.65 0.03
CA SER A 51 -13.48 -20.99 -1.19
C SER A 51 -13.16 -22.39 -1.73
N ARG A 52 -11.94 -22.91 -1.50
CA ARG A 52 -11.53 -24.21 -2.06
C ARG A 52 -11.67 -25.39 -1.12
N TYR A 53 -11.44 -25.19 0.15
CA TYR A 53 -11.36 -26.29 1.11
C TYR A 53 -12.41 -26.19 2.22
N GLY A 54 -13.17 -25.09 2.29
CA GLY A 54 -14.13 -24.84 3.37
C GLY A 54 -13.50 -24.60 4.74
N ASP A 55 -12.16 -24.68 4.83
CA ASP A 55 -11.39 -24.55 6.06
C ASP A 55 -10.13 -23.71 5.79
N LEU A 56 -9.92 -22.71 6.65
CA LEU A 56 -8.82 -21.76 6.63
C LEU A 56 -7.46 -22.40 6.92
N PHE A 57 -7.42 -23.59 7.52
CA PHE A 57 -6.17 -24.28 7.92
C PHE A 57 -5.83 -25.52 7.10
N SER A 58 -6.61 -25.85 6.07
CA SER A 58 -6.34 -27.04 5.25
C SER A 58 -4.98 -26.93 4.52
N SER A 59 -4.05 -27.83 4.82
CA SER A 59 -2.71 -27.87 4.23
C SER A 59 -2.66 -28.63 2.91
N GLU A 60 -3.80 -28.82 2.24
CA GLU A 60 -3.89 -29.62 1.03
C GLU A 60 -3.30 -28.92 -0.22
N GLY A 61 -2.38 -29.60 -0.88
CA GLY A 61 -1.77 -29.18 -2.15
C GLY A 61 -0.44 -28.44 -2.01
N ASN A 62 -0.06 -27.71 -3.06
CA ASN A 62 1.24 -27.04 -3.17
C ASN A 62 1.27 -25.68 -2.43
N LEU A 63 0.94 -25.72 -1.13
CA LEU A 63 0.87 -24.58 -0.22
C LEU A 63 2.13 -23.67 -0.24
N PRO A 64 3.37 -24.20 -0.14
CA PRO A 64 4.56 -23.35 -0.13
C PRO A 64 4.73 -22.57 -1.43
N PHE A 65 4.43 -23.18 -2.59
CA PHE A 65 4.48 -22.48 -3.87
C PHE A 65 3.46 -21.32 -3.93
N ARG A 66 2.23 -21.55 -3.45
CA ARG A 66 1.18 -20.51 -3.41
C ARG A 66 1.55 -19.37 -2.48
N LEU A 67 2.12 -19.67 -1.31
CA LEU A 67 2.59 -18.67 -0.35
C LEU A 67 3.69 -17.80 -0.94
N ILE A 68 4.72 -18.41 -1.54
CA ILE A 68 5.83 -17.67 -2.15
C ILE A 68 5.35 -16.83 -3.33
N PHE A 69 4.52 -17.40 -4.21
CA PHE A 69 4.01 -16.69 -5.38
C PHE A 69 3.07 -15.55 -5.00
N GLY A 70 2.14 -15.80 -4.06
CA GLY A 70 1.25 -14.77 -3.52
C GLY A 70 2.03 -13.65 -2.83
N ALA A 71 3.03 -13.98 -2.01
CA ALA A 71 3.88 -13.00 -1.37
C ALA A 71 4.65 -12.17 -2.40
N ALA A 72 5.24 -12.80 -3.42
CA ALA A 72 5.96 -12.09 -4.49
C ALA A 72 5.06 -11.11 -5.24
N ILE A 73 3.84 -11.54 -5.61
CA ILE A 73 2.86 -10.69 -6.30
C ILE A 73 2.47 -9.51 -5.40
N TRP A 74 2.05 -9.78 -4.16
CA TRP A 74 1.53 -8.72 -3.28
C TRP A 74 2.62 -7.76 -2.79
N VAL A 75 3.86 -8.22 -2.64
CA VAL A 75 5.02 -7.35 -2.41
C VAL A 75 5.24 -6.45 -3.62
N PHE A 76 5.21 -7.00 -4.84
CA PHE A 76 5.40 -6.22 -6.06
C PHE A 76 4.28 -5.19 -6.27
N VAL A 77 3.01 -5.60 -6.15
CA VAL A 77 1.85 -4.70 -6.30
C VAL A 77 1.84 -3.67 -5.17
N GLY A 78 2.12 -4.07 -3.92
CA GLY A 78 2.22 -3.17 -2.78
C GLY A 78 3.33 -2.12 -2.94
N TYR A 79 4.47 -2.52 -3.53
CA TYR A 79 5.56 -1.61 -3.86
C TYR A 79 5.13 -0.58 -4.91
N LEU A 80 4.51 -1.01 -6.01
CA LEU A 80 3.99 -0.11 -7.04
C LEU A 80 2.92 0.83 -6.50
N TYR A 81 2.03 0.33 -5.65
CA TYR A 81 0.99 1.12 -4.99
C TYR A 81 1.61 2.19 -4.08
N GLY A 82 2.53 1.81 -3.19
CA GLY A 82 3.22 2.74 -2.30
C GLY A 82 3.97 3.81 -3.08
N ARG A 83 4.64 3.43 -4.17
CA ARG A 83 5.37 4.37 -5.04
C ARG A 83 4.42 5.35 -5.75
N SER A 84 3.28 4.85 -6.23
CA SER A 84 2.27 5.68 -6.87
C SER A 84 1.67 6.70 -5.89
N GLN A 85 1.34 6.25 -4.66
CA GLN A 85 0.83 7.13 -3.60
C GLN A 85 1.85 8.18 -3.18
N TRP A 86 3.11 7.79 -3.00
CA TRP A 86 4.19 8.73 -2.70
C TRP A 86 4.30 9.83 -3.75
N ARG A 87 4.34 9.46 -5.03
CA ARG A 87 4.40 10.42 -6.15
C ARG A 87 3.18 11.34 -6.19
N ARG A 88 1.99 10.84 -5.86
CA ARG A 88 0.77 11.66 -5.79
C ARG A 88 0.85 12.68 -4.66
N ASN A 89 1.26 12.24 -3.47
CA ASN A 89 1.40 13.12 -2.31
C ASN A 89 2.52 14.17 -2.50
N GLU A 90 3.65 13.79 -3.11
CA GLU A 90 4.71 14.75 -3.46
C GLU A 90 4.24 15.81 -4.45
N ARG A 91 3.47 15.40 -5.48
CA ARG A 91 2.88 16.36 -6.43
C ARG A 91 1.89 17.29 -5.75
N GLU A 92 1.00 16.75 -4.92
CA GLU A 92 0.04 17.55 -4.16
C GLU A 92 0.73 18.51 -3.20
N PHE A 93 1.76 18.05 -2.48
CA PHE A 93 2.54 18.88 -1.57
C PHE A 93 3.28 20.02 -2.30
N ALA A 94 3.87 19.74 -3.46
CA ALA A 94 4.54 20.75 -4.28
C ALA A 94 3.56 21.80 -4.84
N GLU A 95 2.35 21.37 -5.24
CA GLU A 95 1.28 22.27 -5.69
C GLU A 95 0.79 23.20 -4.57
N GLN A 96 0.65 22.70 -3.34
CA GLN A 96 0.23 23.51 -2.19
C GLN A 96 1.32 24.51 -1.78
N THR A 97 2.59 24.06 -1.75
CA THR A 97 3.71 24.92 -1.35
C THR A 97 4.03 26.01 -2.37
N ARG A 98 3.69 25.82 -3.65
CA ARG A 98 3.80 26.87 -4.69
C ARG A 98 2.69 27.93 -4.64
N ARG A 99 1.58 27.66 -3.93
CA ARG A 99 0.43 28.56 -3.84
C ARG A 99 0.48 29.49 -2.62
N VAL A 100 1.38 29.21 -1.67
CA VAL A 100 1.72 30.06 -0.53
C VAL A 100 2.91 30.94 -0.93
#